data_AF-A0A813RJA7-F1
#
_entry.id   AF-A0A813RJA7-F1
#
_cell.length_a   1.000
_cell.length_b   1.000
_cell.length_c   1.000
_cell.angle_alpha   90.00
_cell.angle_beta   90.00
_cell.angle_gamma   90.00
#
_symmetry.space_group_name_H-M   'P 1'
#
loop_
_entity.id
_entity.type
_entity.pdbx_description
1 polymer ?
#
loop_
_entity_poly.entity_id
_entity_poly.type
_entity_poly.pdbx_seq_one_letter_code
_entity_poly.pdbx_strand_id
1 'polypeptide(L)'
;MAEIGYTNVALQFWYVFVALAFGLLSIILFNAITFFYFVKRQPIDPVRLFTDFENQVDEEELVEKEEKYVETNFGGSPTYDREETEESLNENNFDLSQFRMDALEAHNDYRAKHNSPPLQYSEDLSQYAQYWAENLAKVNKLVHSPPEWRVKFNGEPLGENVVLTNGFKLEGKGMSDMWYAESYKHNYQELQKDTKSFSQMIWANTRKVGFGRAKSDDGRWYGCAHYYPEGNIIGLFRNNVFPLQQL
;
A
#
# COMPACT_ATOMS: atom_id res chain seq x y z
N MET A 1 -29.54 68.20 -5.00
CA MET A 1 -28.32 67.39 -5.17
C MET A 1 -28.28 66.26 -4.13
N ALA A 2 -29.21 65.30 -4.23
CA ALA A 2 -29.37 64.24 -3.23
C ALA A 2 -29.70 62.86 -3.85
N GLU A 3 -29.22 62.57 -5.07
CA GLU A 3 -29.52 61.30 -5.76
C GLU A 3 -28.31 60.38 -5.95
N ILE A 4 -27.09 60.80 -5.58
CA ILE A 4 -25.87 60.01 -5.85
C ILE A 4 -25.48 59.08 -4.69
N GLY A 5 -26.12 59.20 -3.51
CA GLY A 5 -25.80 58.41 -2.32
C GLY A 5 -26.47 57.03 -2.22
N TYR A 6 -27.63 56.83 -2.86
CA TYR A 6 -28.42 55.61 -2.73
C TYR A 6 -27.94 54.45 -3.61
N THR A 7 -27.27 54.74 -4.73
CA THR A 7 -26.86 53.74 -5.73
C THR A 7 -25.67 52.88 -5.28
N ASN A 8 -24.71 53.46 -4.53
CA ASN A 8 -23.53 52.73 -4.05
C ASN A 8 -23.85 51.74 -2.92
N VAL A 9 -24.77 52.11 -2.03
CA VAL A 9 -25.21 51.24 -0.92
C VAL A 9 -26.01 50.07 -1.47
N ALA A 10 -26.91 50.32 -2.43
CA ALA A 10 -27.68 49.26 -3.09
C ALA A 10 -26.79 48.26 -3.86
N LEU A 11 -25.74 48.72 -4.55
CA LEU A 11 -24.77 47.84 -5.20
C LEU A 11 -23.98 46.99 -4.19
N GLN A 12 -23.55 47.57 -3.06
CA GLN A 12 -22.83 46.81 -2.04
C GLN A 12 -23.71 45.73 -1.41
N PHE A 13 -24.99 46.03 -1.12
CA PHE A 13 -25.93 45.02 -0.67
C PHE A 13 -26.17 43.95 -1.75
N TRP A 14 -26.27 44.33 -3.03
CA TRP A 14 -26.40 43.38 -4.13
C TRP A 14 -25.22 42.39 -4.19
N TYR A 15 -23.97 42.86 -4.10
CA TYR A 15 -22.80 41.98 -4.10
C TYR A 15 -22.75 41.05 -2.89
N VAL A 16 -23.12 41.53 -1.70
CA VAL A 16 -23.19 40.69 -0.49
C VAL A 16 -24.28 39.62 -0.64
N PHE A 17 -25.44 39.98 -1.18
CA PHE A 17 -26.51 39.01 -1.47
C PHE A 17 -26.10 37.96 -2.50
N VAL A 18 -25.42 38.37 -3.58
CA VAL A 18 -24.92 37.46 -4.61
C VAL A 18 -23.85 36.52 -4.04
N ALA A 19 -22.91 37.02 -3.23
CA ALA A 19 -21.88 36.20 -2.59
C ALA A 19 -22.46 35.19 -1.59
N LEU A 20 -23.45 35.60 -0.79
CA LEU A 20 -24.16 34.70 0.12
C LEU A 20 -24.97 33.64 -0.65
N ALA A 21 -25.59 34.00 -1.78
CA ALA A 21 -26.32 33.06 -2.63
C ALA A 21 -25.39 31.99 -3.23
N PHE A 22 -24.20 32.37 -3.71
CA PHE A 22 -23.21 31.42 -4.22
C PHE A 22 -22.62 30.52 -3.12
N GLY A 23 -22.39 31.06 -1.91
CA GLY A 23 -21.95 30.27 -0.76
C GLY A 23 -23.01 29.27 -0.27
N LEU A 24 -24.29 29.65 -0.28
CA LEU A 24 -25.40 28.74 0.04
C LEU A 24 -25.55 27.65 -1.03
N LEU A 25 -25.43 27.99 -2.32
CA LEU A 25 -25.48 27.02 -3.41
C LEU A 25 -24.36 25.99 -3.35
N SER A 26 -23.13 26.39 -3.00
CA SER A 26 -22.00 25.47 -2.87
C SER A 26 -22.14 24.52 -1.69
N ILE A 27 -22.68 25.00 -0.56
CA ILE A 27 -23.00 24.15 0.61
C ILE A 27 -24.14 23.19 0.30
N ILE A 28 -25.17 23.62 -0.43
CA ILE A 28 -26.26 22.74 -0.86
C ILE A 28 -25.75 21.70 -1.85
N LEU A 29 -24.89 22.05 -2.81
CA LEU A 29 -24.28 21.08 -3.72
C LEU A 29 -23.37 20.09 -2.97
N PHE A 30 -22.54 20.54 -2.03
CA PHE A 30 -21.68 19.67 -1.26
C PHE A 30 -22.48 18.70 -0.38
N ASN A 31 -23.54 19.19 0.28
CA ASN A 31 -24.44 18.35 1.06
C ASN A 31 -25.28 17.42 0.17
N ALA A 32 -25.71 17.85 -1.01
CA ALA A 32 -26.43 17.00 -1.96
C ALA A 32 -25.51 15.90 -2.51
N ILE A 33 -24.26 16.20 -2.84
CA ILE A 33 -23.28 15.20 -3.29
C ILE A 33 -22.99 14.21 -2.15
N THR A 34 -22.78 14.69 -0.93
CA THR A 34 -22.54 13.82 0.25
C THR A 34 -23.77 12.99 0.59
N PHE A 35 -24.97 13.55 0.48
CA PHE A 35 -26.24 12.86 0.68
C PHE A 35 -26.49 11.83 -0.43
N PHE A 36 -26.21 12.12 -1.71
CA PHE A 36 -26.27 11.14 -2.77
C PHE A 36 -25.21 10.04 -2.62
N TYR A 37 -24.02 10.39 -2.13
CA TYR A 37 -22.95 9.43 -1.80
C TYR A 37 -23.37 8.50 -0.64
N PHE A 38 -24.12 9.01 0.33
CA PHE A 38 -24.65 8.23 1.46
C PHE A 38 -25.95 7.47 1.14
N VAL A 39 -26.88 8.05 0.36
CA VAL A 39 -28.19 7.46 0.03
C VAL A 39 -28.09 6.39 -1.06
N LYS A 40 -27.07 6.45 -1.94
CA LYS A 40 -26.78 5.33 -2.86
C LYS A 40 -26.15 4.11 -2.17
N ARG A 41 -25.74 4.20 -0.91
CA ARG A 41 -25.44 3.02 -0.09
C ARG A 41 -26.72 2.61 0.63
N GLN A 42 -27.41 1.63 0.07
CA GLN A 42 -28.41 0.89 0.84
C GLN A 42 -27.70 0.30 2.08
N PRO A 43 -28.29 0.38 3.29
CA PRO A 43 -27.72 -0.31 4.45
C PRO A 43 -27.62 -1.79 4.09
N ILE A 44 -26.40 -2.30 4.09
CA ILE A 44 -26.12 -3.69 3.78
C ILE A 44 -26.64 -4.51 4.96
N ASP A 45 -27.76 -5.20 4.75
CA ASP A 45 -28.27 -6.21 5.68
C ASP A 45 -27.28 -7.39 5.67
N PRO A 46 -26.53 -7.61 6.76
CA PRO A 46 -25.48 -8.61 6.80
C PRO A 46 -26.04 -10.03 6.67
N VAL A 47 -27.35 -10.26 6.84
CA VAL A 47 -27.96 -11.60 6.72
C VAL A 47 -28.36 -11.91 5.27
N ARG A 48 -28.72 -10.89 4.48
CA ARG A 48 -29.15 -11.06 3.09
C ARG A 48 -27.99 -11.31 2.12
N LEU A 49 -26.78 -10.86 2.46
CA LEU A 49 -25.57 -11.13 1.70
C LEU A 49 -25.15 -12.60 1.69
N PHE A 50 -25.51 -13.37 2.72
CA PHE A 50 -25.16 -14.79 2.79
C PHE A 50 -26.18 -15.68 2.06
N THR A 51 -27.44 -15.27 1.91
CA THR A 51 -28.46 -16.09 1.24
C THR A 51 -28.52 -15.88 -0.28
N ASP A 52 -28.13 -14.70 -0.78
CA ASP A 52 -28.13 -14.40 -2.23
C ASP A 52 -26.81 -14.82 -2.92
N PHE A 53 -25.73 -15.08 -2.15
CA PHE A 53 -24.44 -15.53 -2.69
C PHE A 53 -24.41 -17.04 -3.02
N GLU A 54 -25.25 -17.86 -2.37
CA GLU A 54 -25.29 -19.30 -2.60
C GLU A 54 -26.09 -19.71 -3.86
N ASN A 55 -26.74 -18.79 -4.58
CA ASN A 55 -27.64 -19.18 -5.67
C ASN A 55 -27.44 -18.55 -7.05
N GLN A 56 -26.50 -17.62 -7.27
CA GLN A 56 -26.27 -17.07 -8.63
C GLN A 56 -24.84 -16.58 -8.89
N VAL A 57 -23.83 -17.35 -8.48
CA VAL A 57 -22.48 -17.14 -8.96
C VAL A 57 -22.01 -18.45 -9.58
N ASP A 58 -21.95 -18.46 -10.91
CA ASP A 58 -21.29 -19.52 -11.64
C ASP A 58 -19.79 -19.36 -11.38
N GLU A 59 -19.25 -20.19 -10.48
CA GLU A 59 -17.84 -20.14 -10.07
C GLU A 59 -16.90 -20.23 -11.29
N GLU A 60 -17.34 -20.91 -12.36
CA GLU A 60 -16.60 -21.01 -13.62
C GLU A 60 -16.47 -19.65 -14.32
N GLU A 61 -17.49 -18.78 -14.27
CA GLU A 61 -17.46 -17.45 -14.93
C GLU A 61 -16.50 -16.47 -14.21
N LEU A 62 -16.33 -16.62 -12.88
CA LEU A 62 -15.38 -15.81 -12.12
C LEU A 62 -13.94 -16.26 -12.37
N VAL A 63 -13.70 -17.57 -12.44
CA VAL A 63 -12.40 -18.14 -12.79
C VAL A 63 -12.01 -17.73 -14.21
N GLU A 64 -12.92 -17.78 -15.19
CA GLU A 64 -12.65 -17.31 -16.55
C GLU A 64 -12.32 -15.82 -16.62
N LYS A 65 -13.01 -14.97 -15.84
CA LYS A 65 -12.71 -13.53 -15.80
C LYS A 65 -11.37 -13.24 -15.13
N GLU A 66 -11.00 -14.01 -14.13
CA GLU A 66 -9.71 -13.93 -13.44
C GLU A 66 -8.57 -14.39 -14.36
N GLU A 67 -8.71 -15.55 -15.00
CA GLU A 67 -7.76 -16.07 -16.00
C GLU A 67 -7.58 -15.11 -17.17
N LYS A 68 -8.67 -14.56 -17.72
CA LYS A 68 -8.63 -13.61 -18.83
C LYS A 68 -7.98 -12.29 -18.44
N TYR A 69 -8.19 -11.78 -17.22
CA TYR A 69 -7.53 -10.57 -16.74
C TYR A 69 -6.03 -10.79 -16.52
N VAL A 70 -5.65 -11.97 -16.03
CA VAL A 70 -4.25 -12.39 -15.86
C VAL A 70 -3.57 -12.55 -17.22
N GLU A 71 -4.21 -13.23 -18.16
CA GLU A 71 -3.66 -13.51 -19.49
C GLU A 71 -3.50 -12.24 -20.33
N THR A 72 -4.48 -11.34 -20.30
CA THR A 72 -4.47 -10.10 -21.10
C THR A 72 -3.50 -9.03 -20.57
N ASN A 73 -3.23 -8.99 -19.26
CA ASN A 73 -2.40 -7.93 -18.66
C ASN A 73 -1.04 -8.41 -18.15
N PHE A 74 -0.85 -9.70 -17.90
CA PHE A 74 0.33 -10.25 -17.24
C PHE A 74 0.98 -11.42 -18.00
N GLY A 75 0.42 -11.81 -19.15
CA GLY A 75 0.81 -12.99 -19.92
C GLY A 75 0.47 -14.28 -19.15
N GLY A 76 -0.12 -15.25 -19.85
CA GLY A 76 -0.65 -16.50 -19.27
C GLY A 76 0.25 -17.17 -18.23
N SER A 77 -0.39 -18.03 -17.42
CA SER A 77 0.26 -18.83 -16.38
C SER A 77 1.56 -19.45 -16.90
N PRO A 78 2.68 -19.39 -16.16
CA PRO A 78 3.89 -20.10 -16.56
C PRO A 78 3.55 -21.58 -16.68
N THR A 79 3.59 -22.12 -17.91
CA THR A 79 3.62 -23.57 -18.10
C THR A 79 4.94 -24.04 -17.51
N TYR A 80 4.84 -24.64 -16.32
CA TYR A 80 5.96 -25.07 -15.51
C TYR A 80 6.52 -26.40 -16.07
N ASP A 81 7.17 -26.33 -17.23
CA ASP A 81 7.86 -27.48 -17.85
C ASP A 81 9.29 -27.61 -17.29
N ARG A 82 9.41 -27.68 -15.95
CA ARG A 82 10.65 -28.06 -15.28
C ARG A 82 10.33 -28.98 -14.11
N GLU A 83 10.75 -30.24 -14.20
CA GLU A 83 10.75 -31.17 -13.07
C GLU A 83 11.74 -30.64 -12.02
N GLU A 84 11.26 -29.81 -11.10
CA GLU A 84 12.00 -29.45 -9.90
C GLU A 84 11.86 -30.60 -8.88
N THR A 85 13.01 -31.12 -8.42
CA THR A 85 13.05 -32.21 -7.46
C THR A 85 12.58 -31.77 -6.07
N GLU A 86 11.99 -32.67 -5.28
CA GLU A 86 11.57 -32.36 -3.90
C GLU A 86 12.70 -31.79 -3.02
N GLU A 87 13.94 -32.20 -3.26
CA GLU A 87 15.12 -31.70 -2.54
C GLU A 87 15.41 -30.22 -2.83
N SER A 88 15.32 -29.79 -4.11
CA SER A 88 15.50 -28.38 -4.49
C SER A 88 14.37 -27.49 -3.99
N LEU A 89 13.13 -27.99 -3.97
CA LEU A 89 11.98 -27.26 -3.39
C LEU A 89 12.16 -27.05 -1.89
N ASN A 90 12.68 -28.05 -1.17
CA ASN A 90 12.96 -27.96 0.26
C ASN A 90 14.10 -26.97 0.59
N GLU A 91 15.18 -26.99 -0.18
CA GLU A 91 16.29 -26.02 -0.02
C GLU A 91 15.83 -24.59 -0.31
N ASN A 92 15.07 -24.38 -1.39
CA ASN A 92 14.52 -23.07 -1.74
C ASN A 92 13.57 -22.54 -0.67
N ASN A 93 12.70 -23.40 -0.12
CA ASN A 93 11.79 -23.04 0.96
C ASN A 93 12.53 -22.69 2.27
N PHE A 94 13.60 -23.42 2.58
CA PHE A 94 14.45 -23.12 3.73
C PHE A 94 15.17 -21.77 3.54
N ASP A 95 15.78 -21.55 2.38
CA ASP A 95 16.47 -20.31 2.01
C ASP A 95 15.54 -19.09 2.05
N LEU A 96 14.31 -19.22 1.53
CA LEU A 96 13.33 -18.16 1.57
C LEU A 96 12.83 -17.88 2.99
N SER A 97 12.63 -18.93 3.79
CA SER A 97 12.23 -18.80 5.20
C SER A 97 13.30 -18.09 6.02
N GLN A 98 14.58 -18.43 5.83
CA GLN A 98 15.71 -17.74 6.48
C GLN A 98 15.78 -16.27 6.05
N PHE A 99 15.64 -15.99 4.75
CA PHE A 99 15.58 -14.62 4.23
C PHE A 99 14.51 -13.77 4.92
N ARG A 100 13.30 -14.33 5.11
CA ARG A 100 12.18 -13.62 5.76
C ARG A 100 12.47 -13.32 7.23
N MET A 101 13.08 -14.26 7.95
CA MET A 101 13.42 -14.08 9.37
C MET A 101 14.57 -13.08 9.56
N ASP A 102 15.61 -13.15 8.72
CA ASP A 102 16.72 -12.19 8.74
C ASP A 102 16.23 -10.76 8.43
N ALA A 103 15.28 -10.62 7.51
CA ALA A 103 14.65 -9.34 7.22
C ALA A 103 13.86 -8.81 8.42
N LEU A 104 13.05 -9.65 9.06
CA LEU A 104 12.29 -9.28 10.26
C LEU A 104 13.20 -8.85 11.41
N GLU A 105 14.26 -9.60 11.70
CA GLU A 105 15.23 -9.29 12.75
C GLU A 105 15.87 -7.92 12.49
N ALA A 106 16.40 -7.71 11.28
CA ALA A 106 17.00 -6.45 10.90
C ALA A 106 16.02 -5.26 10.99
N HIS A 107 14.76 -5.46 10.55
CA HIS A 107 13.71 -4.44 10.70
C HIS A 107 13.50 -4.07 12.18
N ASN A 108 13.41 -5.07 13.05
CA ASN A 108 13.15 -4.87 14.48
C ASN A 108 14.34 -4.21 15.20
N ASP A 109 15.58 -4.54 14.81
CA ASP A 109 16.78 -3.85 15.28
C ASP A 109 16.77 -2.36 14.92
N TYR A 110 16.37 -2.02 13.69
CA TYR A 110 16.25 -0.62 13.28
C TYR A 110 15.09 0.08 13.99
N ARG A 111 13.94 -0.57 14.12
CA ARG A 111 12.79 -0.02 14.84
C ARG A 111 13.09 0.28 16.30
N ALA A 112 13.88 -0.57 16.96
CA ALA A 112 14.33 -0.33 18.34
C ALA A 112 15.11 0.99 18.47
N LYS A 113 16.00 1.31 17.50
CA LYS A 113 16.76 2.58 17.47
C LYS A 113 15.87 3.82 17.34
N HIS A 114 14.64 3.63 16.87
CA HIS A 114 13.64 4.68 16.64
C HIS A 114 12.46 4.60 17.62
N ASN A 115 12.55 3.86 18.73
CA ASN A 115 11.45 3.72 19.69
C ASN A 115 10.12 3.23 19.06
N SER A 116 10.21 2.50 17.94
CA SER A 116 9.07 1.91 17.27
C SER A 116 8.88 0.47 17.75
N PRO A 117 7.67 0.05 18.15
CA PRO A 117 7.42 -1.32 18.61
C PRO A 117 7.84 -2.36 17.57
N PRO A 118 8.31 -3.56 17.95
CA PRO A 118 8.72 -4.58 16.99
C PRO A 118 7.53 -5.04 16.13
N LEU A 119 7.82 -5.36 14.87
CA LEU A 119 6.89 -5.98 13.94
C LEU A 119 6.80 -7.48 14.21
N GLN A 120 5.61 -8.01 13.95
CA GLN A 120 5.34 -9.44 13.90
C GLN A 120 5.39 -9.93 12.46
N TYR A 121 5.99 -11.09 12.25
CA TYR A 121 5.93 -11.78 10.98
C TYR A 121 4.49 -12.18 10.63
N SER A 122 4.13 -12.08 9.35
CA SER A 122 2.87 -12.56 8.80
C SER A 122 3.13 -13.40 7.57
N GLU A 123 2.72 -14.67 7.62
CA GLU A 123 2.82 -15.59 6.48
C GLU A 123 1.96 -15.10 5.31
N ASP A 124 0.72 -14.69 5.59
CA ASP A 124 -0.19 -14.17 4.57
C ASP A 124 0.44 -13.00 3.81
N LEU A 125 0.95 -11.98 4.54
CA LEU A 125 1.62 -10.83 3.91
C LEU A 125 2.87 -11.24 3.13
N SER A 126 3.55 -12.31 3.55
CA SER A 126 4.74 -12.82 2.87
C SER A 126 4.35 -13.52 1.56
N GLN A 127 3.20 -14.18 1.49
CA GLN A 127 2.67 -14.70 0.23
C GLN A 127 2.35 -13.58 -0.75
N TYR A 128 1.67 -12.51 -0.30
CA TYR A 128 1.43 -11.32 -1.14
C TYR A 128 2.74 -10.67 -1.62
N ALA A 129 3.72 -10.53 -0.72
CA ALA A 129 5.01 -9.92 -1.05
C ALA A 129 5.82 -10.80 -2.00
N GLN A 130 5.79 -12.12 -1.81
CA GLN A 130 6.46 -13.10 -2.68
C GLN A 130 5.89 -13.06 -4.09
N TYR A 131 4.56 -13.13 -4.21
CA TYR A 131 3.86 -12.98 -5.48
C TYR A 131 4.26 -11.68 -6.19
N TRP A 132 4.30 -10.55 -5.47
CA TRP A 132 4.71 -9.30 -6.09
C TRP A 132 6.18 -9.30 -6.51
N ALA A 133 7.09 -9.82 -5.69
CA ALA A 133 8.50 -9.93 -6.05
C ALA A 133 8.73 -10.76 -7.32
N GLU A 134 8.00 -11.87 -7.48
CA GLU A 134 8.01 -12.70 -8.69
C GLU A 134 7.52 -11.94 -9.91
N ASN A 135 6.46 -11.14 -9.76
CA ASN A 135 5.98 -10.28 -10.83
C ASN A 135 7.04 -9.24 -11.24
N LEU A 136 7.70 -8.59 -10.28
CA LEU A 136 8.78 -7.64 -10.55
C LEU A 136 9.94 -8.28 -11.32
N ALA A 137 10.29 -9.52 -10.97
CA ALA A 137 11.29 -10.31 -11.66
C ALA A 137 10.86 -10.68 -13.09
N LYS A 138 9.60 -11.12 -13.27
CA LYS A 138 9.00 -11.48 -14.56
C LYS A 138 8.95 -10.29 -15.53
N VAL A 139 8.46 -9.14 -15.08
CA VAL A 139 8.36 -7.92 -15.91
C VAL A 139 9.64 -7.10 -15.92
N ASN A 140 10.61 -7.49 -15.11
CA ASN A 140 11.94 -6.93 -15.02
C ASN A 140 11.97 -5.41 -14.71
N LYS A 141 11.04 -4.97 -13.86
CA LYS A 141 10.77 -3.55 -13.57
C LYS A 141 10.49 -3.34 -12.09
N LEU A 142 11.14 -2.34 -11.48
CA LEU A 142 10.87 -1.98 -10.08
C LEU A 142 9.69 -1.01 -10.02
N VAL A 143 8.50 -1.53 -9.68
CA VAL A 143 7.25 -0.78 -9.53
C VAL A 143 6.49 -1.23 -8.30
N HIS A 144 5.66 -0.35 -7.76
CA HIS A 144 4.75 -0.70 -6.67
C HIS A 144 3.55 -1.51 -7.18
N SER A 145 2.96 -2.35 -6.32
CA SER A 145 1.73 -3.08 -6.65
C SER A 145 0.54 -2.15 -6.87
N PRO A 146 -0.42 -2.56 -7.74
CA PRO A 146 -1.63 -1.79 -7.97
C PRO A 146 -2.34 -1.49 -6.64
N PRO A 147 -2.79 -0.25 -6.40
CA PRO A 147 -3.45 0.11 -5.14
C PRO A 147 -4.65 -0.80 -4.81
N GLU A 148 -5.39 -1.25 -5.82
CA GLU A 148 -6.54 -2.13 -5.67
C GLU A 148 -6.15 -3.51 -5.09
N TRP A 149 -4.93 -3.95 -5.37
CA TRP A 149 -4.36 -5.19 -4.86
C TRP A 149 -3.95 -5.04 -3.39
N ARG A 150 -3.50 -3.84 -2.98
CA ARG A 150 -3.10 -3.54 -1.61
C ARG A 150 -4.25 -3.36 -0.62
N VAL A 151 -5.50 -3.29 -1.07
CA VAL A 151 -6.70 -3.16 -0.21
C VAL A 151 -7.33 -4.54 0.11
N LYS A 152 -6.79 -5.63 -0.45
CA LYS A 152 -7.37 -6.99 -0.30
C LYS A 152 -7.13 -7.65 1.05
N PHE A 153 -6.22 -7.12 1.89
CA PHE A 153 -6.01 -7.65 3.23
C PHE A 153 -7.03 -7.05 4.20
N ASN A 154 -8.10 -7.80 4.51
CA ASN A 154 -9.18 -7.39 5.40
C ASN A 154 -9.92 -6.08 4.99
N GLY A 155 -9.86 -5.69 3.72
CA GLY A 155 -10.47 -4.45 3.23
C GLY A 155 -9.71 -3.17 3.59
N GLU A 156 -8.48 -3.29 4.09
CA GLU A 156 -7.62 -2.17 4.49
C GLU A 156 -6.36 -2.09 3.62
N PRO A 157 -5.83 -0.88 3.37
CA PRO A 157 -4.65 -0.70 2.55
C PRO A 157 -3.37 -1.21 3.25
N LEU A 158 -2.50 -1.84 2.46
CA LEU A 158 -1.16 -2.28 2.84
C LEU A 158 -0.11 -1.23 2.47
N GLY A 159 0.83 -1.03 3.39
CA GLY A 159 2.10 -0.39 3.07
C GLY A 159 2.95 -1.30 2.18
N GLU A 160 3.85 -0.73 1.39
CA GLU A 160 4.72 -1.50 0.51
C GLU A 160 6.09 -0.84 0.35
N ASN A 161 7.14 -1.65 0.47
CA ASN A 161 8.48 -1.30 0.01
C ASN A 161 8.92 -2.30 -1.05
N VAL A 162 9.63 -1.82 -2.08
CA VAL A 162 10.24 -2.66 -3.11
C VAL A 162 11.72 -2.31 -3.25
N VAL A 163 12.55 -3.27 -3.64
CA VAL A 163 13.99 -3.06 -3.86
C VAL A 163 14.49 -3.90 -5.04
N LEU A 164 15.58 -3.43 -5.66
CA LEU A 164 16.29 -4.09 -6.74
C LEU A 164 17.78 -4.16 -6.42
N THR A 165 18.41 -5.30 -6.69
CA THR A 165 19.88 -5.42 -6.73
C THR A 165 20.36 -6.04 -8.04
N ASN A 166 21.53 -5.61 -8.50
CA ASN A 166 22.11 -6.06 -9.76
C ASN A 166 23.12 -7.20 -9.51
N GLY A 167 22.68 -8.45 -9.71
CA GLY A 167 23.56 -9.62 -9.75
C GLY A 167 23.96 -10.21 -8.40
N PHE A 168 23.88 -9.46 -7.30
CA PHE A 168 24.14 -9.98 -5.95
C PHE A 168 22.86 -10.59 -5.34
N LYS A 169 22.99 -11.72 -4.65
CA LYS A 169 21.87 -12.33 -3.93
C LYS A 169 21.33 -11.35 -2.89
N LEU A 170 20.02 -11.10 -2.94
CA LEU A 170 19.37 -10.18 -2.03
C LEU A 170 19.07 -10.87 -0.70
N GLU A 171 19.96 -10.73 0.28
CA GLU A 171 19.75 -11.27 1.63
C GLU A 171 18.78 -10.40 2.46
N GLY A 172 18.11 -11.00 3.45
CA GLY A 172 17.03 -10.36 4.21
C GLY A 172 17.50 -9.13 4.98
N LYS A 173 18.65 -9.25 5.66
CA LYS A 173 19.31 -8.11 6.28
C LYS A 173 19.71 -7.06 5.25
N GLY A 174 20.28 -7.47 4.11
CA GLY A 174 20.70 -6.56 3.05
C GLY A 174 19.54 -5.72 2.49
N MET A 175 18.39 -6.34 2.27
CA MET A 175 17.15 -5.64 1.89
C MET A 175 16.75 -4.58 2.91
N SER A 176 16.77 -4.94 4.20
CA SER A 176 16.44 -4.04 5.29
C SER A 176 17.43 -2.87 5.41
N ASP A 177 18.73 -3.14 5.24
CA ASP A 177 19.80 -2.15 5.26
C ASP A 177 19.62 -1.12 4.12
N MET A 178 19.22 -1.56 2.92
CA MET A 178 18.99 -0.68 1.77
C MET A 178 17.86 0.32 2.03
N TRP A 179 16.74 -0.13 2.59
CA TRP A 179 15.64 0.78 2.96
C TRP A 179 16.03 1.68 4.13
N TYR A 180 16.73 1.16 5.13
CA TYR A 180 17.19 1.97 6.27
C TYR A 180 18.19 3.06 5.87
N ALA A 181 19.02 2.83 4.85
CA ALA A 181 20.00 3.81 4.38
C ALA A 181 19.36 5.14 3.90
N GLU A 182 18.06 5.16 3.60
CA GLU A 182 17.35 6.42 3.32
C GLU A 182 17.29 7.35 4.54
N SER A 183 17.49 6.84 5.77
CA SER A 183 17.53 7.61 7.01
C SER A 183 18.54 8.76 6.98
N TYR A 184 19.67 8.62 6.27
CA TYR A 184 20.69 9.67 6.14
C TYR A 184 20.16 10.96 5.49
N LYS A 185 19.03 10.89 4.78
CA LYS A 185 18.39 12.03 4.09
C LYS A 185 17.04 12.41 4.70
N HIS A 186 16.57 11.70 5.72
CA HIS A 186 15.23 11.88 6.25
C HIS A 186 15.16 13.02 7.28
N ASN A 187 14.10 13.84 7.19
CA ASN A 187 13.89 14.99 8.08
C ASN A 187 12.92 14.71 9.24
N TYR A 188 12.30 13.53 9.32
CA TYR A 188 11.36 13.06 10.36
C TYR A 188 10.05 13.86 10.49
N GLN A 189 9.88 14.94 9.75
CA GLN A 189 8.73 15.84 9.91
C GLN A 189 7.58 15.49 8.95
N GLU A 190 7.92 15.01 7.75
CA GLU A 190 6.96 14.83 6.68
C GLU A 190 7.35 13.67 5.74
N LEU A 191 6.40 13.30 4.88
CA LEU A 191 6.63 12.30 3.84
C LEU A 191 7.56 12.87 2.77
N GLN A 192 8.73 12.28 2.60
CA GLN A 192 9.65 12.62 1.52
C GLN A 192 9.71 11.48 0.50
N LYS A 193 9.70 11.82 -0.79
CA LYS A 193 9.66 10.84 -1.88
C LYS A 193 10.81 9.83 -1.82
N ASP A 194 12.00 10.29 -1.48
CA ASP A 194 13.22 9.50 -1.55
C ASP A 194 13.53 8.76 -0.24
N THR A 195 12.65 8.87 0.77
CA THR A 195 12.84 8.23 2.08
C THR A 195 11.59 7.49 2.56
N LYS A 196 10.68 7.16 1.63
CA LYS A 196 9.41 6.50 1.95
C LYS A 196 9.63 5.09 2.49
N SER A 197 10.67 4.41 2.02
CA SER A 197 10.96 3.04 2.44
C SER A 197 11.40 3.03 3.90
N PHE A 198 12.29 3.95 4.27
CA PHE A 198 12.72 4.15 5.65
C PHE A 198 11.54 4.48 6.57
N SER A 199 10.74 5.50 6.23
CA SER A 199 9.63 5.92 7.11
C SER A 199 8.56 4.84 7.26
N GLN A 200 8.31 4.03 6.22
CA GLN A 200 7.44 2.84 6.33
C GLN A 200 8.04 1.80 7.29
N MET A 201 9.34 1.53 7.16
CA MET A 201 10.02 0.51 7.95
C MET A 201 9.94 0.81 9.45
N ILE A 202 10.13 2.09 9.82
CA ILE A 202 10.08 2.52 11.22
C ILE A 202 8.72 3.04 11.68
N TRP A 203 7.67 2.91 10.86
CA TRP A 203 6.34 3.44 11.19
C TRP A 203 5.80 2.83 12.49
N ALA A 204 5.62 3.65 13.52
CA ALA A 204 5.34 3.16 14.88
C ALA A 204 4.00 2.42 14.99
N ASN A 205 2.99 2.76 14.20
CA ASN A 205 1.69 2.10 14.21
C ASN A 205 1.60 0.82 13.36
N THR A 206 2.58 0.54 12.50
CA THR A 206 2.63 -0.75 11.78
C THR A 206 2.90 -1.87 12.79
N ARG A 207 2.24 -3.02 12.60
CA ARG A 207 2.28 -4.16 13.53
C ARG A 207 2.78 -5.44 12.90
N LYS A 208 2.44 -5.69 11.65
CA LYS A 208 2.77 -6.90 10.91
C LYS A 208 3.52 -6.57 9.64
N VAL A 209 4.39 -7.47 9.23
CA VAL A 209 5.11 -7.39 7.96
C VAL A 209 5.27 -8.77 7.35
N GLY A 210 5.28 -8.82 6.03
CA GLY A 210 5.66 -10.00 5.27
C GLY A 210 6.64 -9.64 4.16
N PHE A 211 7.48 -10.61 3.76
CA PHE A 211 8.61 -10.40 2.87
C PHE A 211 8.63 -11.42 1.74
N GLY A 212 9.04 -10.97 0.56
CA GLY A 212 9.26 -11.81 -0.61
C GLY A 212 10.49 -11.39 -1.40
N ARG A 213 11.11 -12.36 -2.08
CA ARG A 213 12.18 -12.08 -3.05
C ARG A 213 12.08 -13.00 -4.26
N ALA A 214 12.50 -12.50 -5.42
CA ALA A 214 12.63 -13.30 -6.63
C ALA A 214 13.83 -12.84 -7.46
N LYS A 215 14.36 -13.76 -8.26
CA LYS A 215 15.46 -13.50 -9.20
C LYS A 215 14.90 -13.48 -10.62
N SER A 216 15.23 -12.47 -11.40
CA SER A 216 14.92 -12.41 -12.83
C SER A 216 15.90 -13.22 -13.66
N ASP A 217 15.52 -13.53 -14.89
CA ASP A 217 16.35 -14.30 -15.85
C ASP A 217 17.69 -13.62 -16.15
N ASP A 218 17.74 -12.28 -16.09
CA ASP A 218 18.97 -11.50 -16.27
C ASP A 218 19.84 -11.41 -15.00
N GLY A 219 19.47 -12.14 -13.95
CA GLY A 219 20.24 -12.28 -12.72
C GLY A 219 20.03 -11.18 -11.68
N ARG A 220 19.14 -10.22 -11.92
CA ARG A 220 18.74 -9.23 -10.92
C ARG A 220 17.85 -9.84 -9.85
N TRP A 221 17.90 -9.27 -8.65
CA TRP A 221 17.03 -9.69 -7.55
C TRP A 221 16.08 -8.57 -7.18
N TYR A 222 14.82 -8.95 -6.99
CA TYR A 222 13.73 -8.10 -6.56
C TYR A 222 13.28 -8.51 -5.16
N GLY A 223 13.08 -7.53 -4.30
CA GLY A 223 12.51 -7.73 -2.96
C GLY A 223 11.24 -6.91 -2.80
N CYS A 224 10.27 -7.44 -2.06
CA CYS A 224 9.06 -6.77 -1.68
C CYS A 224 8.78 -7.00 -0.19
N ALA A 225 8.24 -5.98 0.48
CA ALA A 225 7.65 -6.11 1.80
C ALA A 225 6.27 -5.47 1.84
N HIS A 226 5.31 -6.14 2.47
CA HIS A 226 3.99 -5.59 2.78
C HIS A 226 3.83 -5.35 4.28
N TYR A 227 3.23 -4.23 4.63
CA TYR A 227 3.12 -3.74 6.00
C TYR A 227 1.66 -3.52 6.39
N TYR A 228 1.28 -3.97 7.58
CA TYR A 228 -0.07 -3.79 8.11
C TYR A 228 -0.07 -3.33 9.59
N PRO A 229 -0.83 -2.29 9.96
CA PRO A 229 -1.44 -1.29 9.07
C PRO A 229 -0.39 -0.53 8.23
N GLU A 230 -0.83 0.11 7.15
CA GLU A 230 0.05 0.90 6.30
C GLU A 230 0.72 2.07 7.04
N GLY A 231 1.91 2.43 6.57
CA GLY A 231 2.62 3.63 7.00
C GLY A 231 2.48 4.77 6.02
N ASN A 232 3.34 5.79 6.18
CA ASN A 232 3.45 6.91 5.24
C ASN A 232 2.17 7.73 5.04
N ILE A 233 1.26 7.72 6.03
CA ILE A 233 0.02 8.50 6.00
C ILE A 233 0.35 9.97 6.29
N ILE A 234 -0.05 10.85 5.37
CA ILE A 234 0.15 12.30 5.49
C ILE A 234 -0.56 12.81 6.76
N GLY A 235 0.15 13.63 7.53
CA GLY A 235 -0.36 14.20 8.79
C GLY A 235 -0.12 13.35 10.03
N LEU A 236 0.33 12.09 9.89
CA LEU A 236 0.57 11.18 11.02
C LEU A 236 2.06 10.95 11.37
N PHE A 237 2.98 11.60 10.67
CA PHE A 237 4.44 11.40 10.84
C PHE A 237 4.95 11.67 12.25
N ARG A 238 4.50 12.75 12.89
CA ARG A 238 4.96 13.13 14.25
C ARG A 238 4.72 12.05 15.31
N ASN A 239 3.72 11.19 15.11
CA ASN A 239 3.37 10.12 16.03
C ASN A 239 3.93 8.75 15.60
N ASN A 240 4.60 8.68 14.45
CA ASN A 240 4.98 7.40 13.84
C ASN A 240 6.44 7.31 13.39
N VAL A 241 7.14 8.42 13.22
CA VAL A 241 8.50 8.45 12.68
C VAL A 241 9.38 9.24 13.63
N PHE A 242 10.03 8.54 14.56
CA PHE A 242 10.84 9.16 15.59
C PHE A 242 12.32 9.23 15.16
N PRO A 243 13.08 10.25 15.60
CA PRO A 243 14.52 10.31 15.37
C PRO A 243 15.25 9.19 16.12
N LEU A 244 16.54 9.02 15.82
CA LEU A 244 17.41 8.10 16.56
C LEU A 244 17.39 8.45 18.06
N GLN A 245 17.34 7.42 18.91
CA GLN A 245 17.55 7.60 20.34
C GLN A 245 18.94 8.20 20.57
N GLN A 246 19.00 9.31 21.31
CA GLN A 246 20.25 9.78 21.89
C GLN A 246 20.55 8.84 23.06
N LEU A 247 21.48 7.92 22.86
CA LEU A 247 22.05 7.08 23.92
C LEU A 247 22.98 7.90 24.82
#